data_AF-A0AAV0XJV9-F1
#
_entry.id   AF-A0AAV0XJV9-F1
#
_cell.length_a   1.000
_cell.length_b   1.000
_cell.length_c   1.000
_cell.angle_alpha   90.00
_cell.angle_beta   90.00
_cell.angle_gamma   90.00
#
_symmetry.space_group_name_H-M   'P 1'
#
loop_
_entity.id
_entity.type
_entity.pdbx_description
1 polymer ?
#
loop_
_entity_poly.entity_id
_entity_poly.type
_entity_poly.pdbx_seq_one_letter_code
_entity_poly.pdbx_strand_id
1 'polypeptide(L)'
;MFLSYATMPMFAFTILLSFFFLNSPIKSMEFGTLFEKCPDCLADSCHKDKHRPCMTMSTGWFLCYTCEIDLGDDQYYTFEECKTGCTNTNRTCACDGMCVVCVRKSVLENGGYLEPCNLPTTPEITCK
;
A
#
# COMPACT_ATOMS: atom_id res chain seq x y z
N MET A 1 31.87 8.34 38.68
CA MET A 1 30.71 8.95 38.00
C MET A 1 30.58 8.28 36.63
N PHE A 2 29.92 7.12 36.57
CA PHE A 2 29.83 6.25 35.38
C PHE A 2 28.42 6.26 34.78
N LEU A 3 27.83 7.44 34.63
CA LEU A 3 26.47 7.62 34.10
C LEU A 3 26.44 8.01 32.61
N SER A 4 27.59 8.10 31.95
CA SER A 4 27.70 8.57 30.55
C SER A 4 27.69 7.45 29.49
N TYR A 5 27.74 6.17 29.86
CA TYR A 5 27.84 5.07 28.89
C TYR A 5 26.51 4.47 28.43
N ALA A 6 25.40 4.76 29.13
CA ALA A 6 24.07 4.24 28.75
C ALA A 6 23.30 5.16 27.80
N THR A 7 23.70 6.43 27.66
CA THR A 7 22.98 7.43 26.84
C THR A 7 23.35 7.37 25.36
N MET A 8 24.58 6.97 25.03
CA MET A 8 25.05 6.84 23.65
C MET A 8 24.32 5.77 22.82
N PRO A 9 24.06 4.54 23.31
CA PRO A 9 23.35 3.54 22.50
C PRO A 9 21.89 3.93 22.25
N MET A 10 21.20 4.54 23.22
CA MET A 10 19.80 4.96 23.08
C MET A 10 19.60 5.98 21.95
N PHE A 11 20.52 6.94 21.80
CA PHE A 11 20.51 7.89 20.69
C PHE A 11 20.76 7.21 19.34
N ALA A 12 21.68 6.25 19.26
CA ALA A 12 21.93 5.52 18.02
C ALA A 12 20.72 4.69 17.57
N PHE A 13 20.03 4.02 18.50
CA PHE A 13 18.82 3.23 18.18
C PHE A 13 17.65 4.11 17.74
N THR A 14 17.44 5.28 18.34
CA THR A 14 16.37 6.20 17.94
C THR A 14 16.63 6.83 16.57
N ILE A 15 17.89 7.16 16.26
CA ILE A 15 18.27 7.67 14.93
C ILE A 15 18.11 6.57 13.86
N LEU A 16 18.57 5.34 14.14
CA LEU A 16 18.40 4.21 13.24
C LEU A 16 16.91 3.89 12.99
N LEU A 17 16.10 3.80 14.04
CA LEU A 17 14.65 3.59 13.92
C LEU A 17 14.01 4.71 13.09
N SER A 18 14.35 5.97 13.36
CA SER A 18 13.85 7.11 12.56
C SER A 18 14.27 7.00 11.10
N PHE A 19 15.50 6.54 10.82
CA PHE A 19 15.98 6.36 9.44
C PHE A 19 15.24 5.23 8.72
N PHE A 20 14.94 4.11 9.39
CA PHE A 20 14.13 3.02 8.83
C PHE A 20 12.65 3.41 8.66
N PHE A 21 12.07 4.18 9.59
CA PHE A 21 10.67 4.63 9.50
C PHE A 21 10.47 5.78 8.49
N LEU A 22 11.47 6.64 8.29
CA LEU A 22 11.41 7.77 7.36
C LEU A 22 11.91 7.42 5.94
N ASN A 23 12.84 6.46 5.80
CA ASN A 23 13.38 6.04 4.50
C ASN A 23 12.90 4.66 4.04
N SER A 24 11.97 4.01 4.74
CA SER A 24 11.19 2.95 4.08
C SER A 24 10.37 3.64 2.99
N PRO A 25 10.68 3.43 1.71
CA PRO A 25 10.05 4.17 0.62
C PRO A 25 8.59 3.77 0.41
N ILE A 26 8.08 2.84 1.22
CA ILE A 26 6.78 2.21 1.05
C ILE A 26 6.24 1.94 2.43
N LYS A 27 5.40 2.87 2.90
CA LYS A 27 4.30 2.48 3.77
C LYS A 27 3.32 1.72 2.89
N SER A 28 3.57 0.42 2.70
CA SER A 28 2.49 -0.50 2.35
C SER A 28 1.62 -0.55 3.60
N MET A 29 0.71 0.40 3.69
CA MET A 29 -0.47 0.26 4.50
C MET A 29 -1.53 -0.02 3.45
N GLU A 30 -2.17 -1.19 3.51
CA GLU A 30 -3.32 -1.49 2.67
C GLU A 30 -4.31 -0.32 2.84
N PHE A 31 -4.33 0.59 1.86
CA PHE A 31 -5.19 1.76 1.91
C PHE A 31 -6.60 1.25 1.64
N GLY A 32 -7.49 1.44 2.60
CA GLY A 32 -8.84 0.91 2.52
C GLY A 32 -9.61 1.11 3.82
N THR A 33 -10.91 0.87 3.76
CA THR A 33 -11.79 0.91 4.93
C THR A 33 -12.07 -0.51 5.40
N LEU A 34 -11.88 -0.73 6.69
CA LEU A 34 -12.15 -1.99 7.36
C LEU A 34 -13.52 -1.95 8.02
N PHE A 35 -14.26 -3.05 7.89
CA PHE A 35 -15.60 -3.22 8.42
C PHE A 35 -15.70 -4.55 9.17
N GLU A 36 -16.37 -4.56 10.31
CA GLU A 36 -16.63 -5.81 11.05
C GLU A 36 -17.69 -6.67 10.36
N LYS A 37 -18.63 -6.04 9.63
CA LYS A 37 -19.74 -6.73 8.98
C LYS A 37 -19.76 -6.41 7.49
N CYS A 38 -20.00 -7.43 6.67
CA CYS A 38 -20.15 -7.28 5.24
C CYS A 38 -21.21 -6.24 4.83
N PRO A 39 -22.42 -6.21 5.43
CA PRO A 39 -23.43 -5.22 5.09
C PRO A 39 -22.95 -3.78 5.23
N ASP A 40 -22.07 -3.51 6.19
CA ASP A 40 -21.52 -2.18 6.41
C ASP A 40 -20.53 -1.81 5.28
N CYS A 41 -19.72 -2.77 4.83
CA CYS A 41 -18.85 -2.60 3.67
C CYS A 41 -19.64 -2.36 2.38
N LEU A 42 -20.70 -3.14 2.15
CA LEU A 42 -21.57 -2.99 0.96
C LEU A 42 -22.37 -1.69 0.99
N ALA A 43 -22.64 -1.14 2.17
CA ALA A 43 -23.33 0.13 2.33
C ALA A 43 -22.40 1.34 2.19
N ASP A 44 -21.08 1.15 2.26
CA ASP A 44 -20.11 2.22 2.23
C ASP A 44 -19.93 2.82 0.82
N SER A 45 -19.53 4.09 0.77
CA SER A 45 -19.20 4.81 -0.46
C SER A 45 -18.12 4.13 -1.30
N CYS A 46 -17.18 3.40 -0.68
CA CYS A 46 -16.16 2.62 -1.36
C CYS A 46 -16.78 1.55 -2.27
N HIS A 47 -17.82 0.86 -1.80
CA HIS A 47 -18.55 -0.09 -2.63
C HIS A 47 -19.59 0.61 -3.53
N LYS A 48 -20.42 1.48 -2.97
CA LYS A 48 -21.57 2.06 -3.68
C LYS A 48 -21.18 3.07 -4.76
N ASP A 49 -20.25 3.95 -4.46
CA ASP A 49 -19.91 5.08 -5.33
C ASP A 49 -18.66 4.72 -6.16
N LYS A 50 -17.63 4.19 -5.49
CA LYS A 50 -16.37 3.80 -6.13
C LYS A 50 -16.40 2.41 -6.76
N HIS A 51 -17.51 1.66 -6.62
CA HIS A 51 -17.71 0.31 -7.20
C HIS A 51 -16.60 -0.69 -6.84
N ARG A 52 -16.02 -0.57 -5.63
CA ARG A 52 -14.92 -1.42 -5.18
C ARG A 52 -15.44 -2.68 -4.48
N PRO A 53 -14.76 -3.82 -4.62
CA PRO A 53 -15.17 -5.06 -3.98
C PRO A 53 -14.93 -5.02 -2.47
N CYS A 54 -15.84 -5.65 -1.73
CA CYS A 54 -15.67 -5.96 -0.32
C CYS A 54 -15.06 -7.36 -0.19
N MET A 55 -13.85 -7.44 0.34
CA MET A 55 -13.09 -8.69 0.47
C MET A 55 -13.11 -9.18 1.92
N THR A 56 -13.32 -10.48 2.14
CA THR A 56 -13.13 -11.07 3.47
C THR A 56 -11.64 -11.24 3.78
N MET A 57 -11.22 -10.74 4.92
CA MET A 57 -9.88 -10.97 5.48
C MET A 57 -9.84 -12.23 6.35
N SER A 58 -8.64 -12.77 6.57
CA SER A 58 -8.42 -13.95 7.44
C SER A 58 -8.85 -13.74 8.90
N THR A 59 -9.00 -12.49 9.34
CA THR A 59 -9.48 -12.10 10.67
C THR A 59 -11.02 -12.15 10.80
N GLY A 60 -11.75 -12.39 9.71
CA GLY A 60 -13.21 -12.30 9.64
C GLY A 60 -13.75 -10.88 9.43
N TRP A 61 -12.86 -9.90 9.26
CA TRP A 61 -13.22 -8.53 8.91
C TRP A 61 -13.33 -8.38 7.39
N PHE A 62 -14.00 -7.32 6.95
CA PHE A 62 -14.21 -7.00 5.54
C PHE A 62 -13.41 -5.77 5.16
N LEU A 63 -12.67 -5.84 4.07
CA LEU A 63 -11.86 -4.75 3.55
C LEU A 63 -12.44 -4.26 2.23
N CYS A 64 -12.71 -2.95 2.16
CA CYS A 64 -12.86 -2.26 0.88
C CYS A 64 -11.55 -1.52 0.60
N TYR A 65 -10.70 -2.10 -0.25
CA TYR A 65 -9.40 -1.53 -0.55
C TYR A 65 -9.52 -0.43 -1.63
N THR A 66 -8.67 0.57 -1.51
CA THR A 66 -8.59 1.70 -2.41
C THR A 66 -7.13 1.96 -2.75
N CYS A 67 -6.80 1.94 -4.04
CA CYS A 67 -5.54 2.47 -4.53
C CYS A 67 -5.66 3.99 -4.59
N GLU A 68 -5.45 4.66 -3.45
CA GLU A 68 -5.42 6.12 -3.40
C GLU A 68 -4.05 6.62 -3.84
N ILE A 69 -4.06 7.70 -4.61
CA ILE A 69 -2.84 8.39 -5.03
C ILE A 69 -2.36 9.16 -3.80
N ASP A 70 -1.52 8.55 -2.98
CA ASP A 70 -0.90 9.26 -1.87
C ASP A 70 0.63 9.25 -1.98
N LEU A 71 1.20 10.44 -1.80
CA LEU A 71 2.63 10.72 -1.63
C LEU A 71 3.57 10.44 -2.83
N GLY A 72 3.11 10.71 -4.06
CA GLY A 72 4.00 11.15 -5.17
C GLY A 72 4.14 10.24 -6.39
N ASP A 73 3.64 9.01 -6.32
CA ASP A 73 3.50 8.11 -7.47
C ASP A 73 2.03 7.71 -7.64
N ASP A 74 1.55 7.73 -8.89
CA ASP A 74 0.15 7.42 -9.18
C ASP A 74 -0.10 5.91 -8.99
N GLN A 75 -1.18 5.58 -8.27
CA GLN A 75 -1.63 4.21 -8.05
C GLN A 75 -2.90 3.90 -8.86
N TYR A 76 -3.01 2.66 -9.30
CA TYR A 76 -4.05 2.17 -10.20
C TYR A 76 -4.50 0.77 -9.76
N TYR A 77 -5.70 0.36 -10.18
CA TYR A 77 -6.23 -0.97 -9.81
C TYR A 77 -5.79 -2.05 -10.80
N THR A 78 -5.41 -1.64 -12.01
CA THR A 78 -4.97 -2.56 -13.06
C THR A 78 -3.71 -2.07 -13.77
N PHE A 79 -3.00 -3.00 -14.40
CA PHE A 79 -1.86 -2.66 -15.26
C PHE A 79 -2.27 -1.86 -16.50
N GLU A 80 -3.49 -2.02 -17.00
CA GLU A 80 -3.97 -1.27 -18.16
C GLU A 80 -4.23 0.20 -17.82
N GLU A 81 -4.88 0.43 -16.68
CA GLU A 81 -5.06 1.78 -16.12
C GLU A 81 -3.71 2.44 -15.89
N CYS A 82 -2.77 1.71 -15.26
CA CYS A 82 -1.44 2.23 -15.02
C CYS A 82 -0.69 2.54 -16.32
N LYS A 83 -0.72 1.67 -17.33
CA LYS A 83 -0.04 1.95 -18.62
C LYS A 83 -0.61 3.17 -19.33
N THR A 84 -1.90 3.44 -19.12
CA THR A 84 -2.58 4.59 -19.71
C THR A 84 -2.24 5.89 -18.97
N GLY A 85 -2.19 5.87 -17.64
CA GLY A 85 -1.85 7.04 -16.83
C GLY A 85 -0.34 7.31 -16.68
N CYS A 86 0.48 6.26 -16.68
CA CYS A 86 1.94 6.30 -16.53
C CYS A 86 2.64 6.55 -17.87
N THR A 87 2.53 7.77 -18.39
CA THR A 87 3.06 8.13 -19.73
C THR A 87 4.56 8.45 -19.76
N ASN A 88 5.18 8.66 -18.59
CA ASN A 88 6.59 9.02 -18.50
C ASN A 88 7.49 7.81 -18.79
N THR A 89 8.39 7.94 -19.78
CA THR A 89 9.29 6.87 -20.22
C THR A 89 10.34 6.46 -19.18
N ASN A 90 10.62 7.31 -18.19
CA ASN A 90 11.51 6.99 -17.06
C ASN A 90 10.76 6.35 -15.87
N ARG A 91 9.45 6.16 -16.00
CA ARG A 91 8.62 5.41 -15.06
C ARG A 91 8.16 4.10 -15.68
N THR A 92 7.71 3.19 -14.83
CA THR A 92 7.14 1.91 -15.22
C THR A 92 6.07 1.51 -14.22
N CYS A 93 5.08 0.79 -14.71
CA CYS A 93 4.08 0.18 -13.86
C CYS A 93 4.66 -1.04 -13.17
N ALA A 94 4.48 -1.13 -11.87
CA ALA A 94 4.84 -2.29 -11.07
C ALA A 94 3.77 -2.53 -10.01
N CYS A 95 3.68 -3.75 -9.49
CA CYS A 95 2.73 -4.04 -8.44
C CYS A 95 3.21 -3.48 -7.11
N ASP A 96 2.25 -3.07 -6.28
CA ASP A 96 2.44 -2.87 -4.86
C ASP A 96 1.21 -3.43 -4.15
N GLY A 97 1.30 -4.71 -3.77
CA GLY A 97 0.23 -5.43 -3.09
C GLY A 97 -1.01 -5.57 -3.99
N MET A 98 -2.11 -4.94 -3.57
CA MET A 98 -3.40 -4.96 -4.29
C MET A 98 -3.53 -3.83 -5.33
N CYS A 99 -2.49 -3.04 -5.52
CA CYS A 99 -2.45 -1.90 -6.42
C CYS A 99 -1.31 -1.99 -7.43
N VAL A 100 -1.38 -1.18 -8.47
CA VAL A 100 -0.32 -1.00 -9.47
C VAL A 100 0.16 0.43 -9.40
N VAL A 101 1.47 0.62 -9.21
CA VAL A 101 2.10 1.92 -8.98
C VAL A 101 2.95 2.33 -10.18
N CYS A 102 2.90 3.60 -10.54
CA CYS A 102 3.73 4.21 -11.59
C CYS A 102 5.04 4.75 -10.97
N VAL A 103 6.05 3.88 -10.84
CA VAL A 103 7.31 4.20 -10.14
C VAL A 103 8.44 4.47 -11.12
N ARG A 104 9.49 5.16 -10.67
CA ARG A 104 10.71 5.37 -11.48
C ARG A 104 11.43 4.04 -11.71
N LYS A 105 11.92 3.81 -12.93
CA LYS A 105 12.71 2.61 -13.28
C LYS A 105 13.95 2.46 -12.38
N SER A 106 14.59 3.57 -12.06
CA SER A 106 15.75 3.60 -11.15
C SER A 106 15.44 3.04 -9.76
N VAL A 107 14.19 3.10 -9.28
CA VAL A 107 13.83 2.52 -7.97
C VAL A 107 13.94 1.00 -8.04
N LEU A 108 13.42 0.39 -9.11
CA LEU A 108 13.52 -1.06 -9.32
C LEU A 108 14.96 -1.52 -9.55
N GLU A 109 15.71 -0.76 -10.35
CA GLU A 109 17.12 -1.08 -10.67
C GLU A 109 18.04 -0.99 -9.45
N ASN A 110 17.74 -0.10 -8.50
CA ASN A 110 18.50 0.06 -7.26
C ASN A 110 18.03 -0.87 -6.13
N GLY A 111 17.19 -1.87 -6.43
CA GLY A 111 16.72 -2.84 -5.44
C GLY A 111 15.63 -2.29 -4.51
N GLY A 112 14.88 -1.28 -4.96
CA GLY A 112 13.66 -0.87 -4.30
C GLY A 112 12.72 -2.08 -4.15
N TYR A 113 12.25 -2.29 -2.93
CA TYR A 113 11.24 -3.30 -2.66
C TYR A 113 9.92 -2.86 -3.28
N LEU A 114 9.08 -3.79 -3.68
CA LEU A 114 7.68 -3.58 -4.00
C LEU A 114 6.95 -4.81 -3.53
N GLU A 115 5.73 -4.65 -3.01
CA GLU A 115 4.98 -5.83 -2.60
C GLU A 115 4.62 -6.72 -3.80
N PRO A 116 4.63 -8.05 -3.62
CA PRO A 116 4.24 -8.97 -4.67
C PRO A 116 2.80 -8.69 -5.13
N CYS A 117 2.55 -8.90 -6.42
CA CYS A 117 1.22 -8.70 -6.99
C CYS A 117 0.19 -9.60 -6.29
N ASN A 118 -0.79 -8.97 -5.65
CA ASN A 118 -2.00 -9.61 -5.14
C ASN A 118 -3.24 -8.90 -5.71
N LEU A 119 -3.23 -8.67 -7.02
CA LEU A 119 -4.36 -8.05 -7.71
C LEU A 119 -5.55 -9.00 -7.69
N PRO A 120 -6.71 -8.59 -7.15
CA PRO A 120 -7.89 -9.43 -7.17
C PRO A 120 -8.33 -9.66 -8.62
N THR A 121 -8.34 -10.92 -9.04
CA THR A 121 -8.68 -11.35 -10.41
C THR A 121 -10.19 -11.35 -10.68
N THR A 122 -11.00 -11.20 -9.63
CA THR A 122 -12.45 -11.11 -9.70
C THR A 122 -12.96 -10.19 -8.58
N PRO A 123 -13.92 -9.29 -8.85
CA PRO A 123 -14.65 -8.56 -7.82
C PRO A 123 -15.67 -9.51 -7.16
N GLU A 124 -15.23 -10.67 -6.70
CA GLU A 124 -16.10 -11.55 -5.93
C GLU A 124 -16.34 -10.89 -4.57
N ILE A 125 -17.59 -10.46 -4.37
CA ILE A 125 -18.14 -10.17 -3.06
C ILE A 125 -17.98 -11.46 -2.24
N THR A 126 -16.85 -11.58 -1.56
CA THR A 126 -16.65 -12.63 -0.57
C THR A 126 -17.22 -12.09 0.70
N CYS A 127 -18.55 -12.09 0.79
CA CYS A 127 -19.27 -12.01 2.05
C CYS A 127 -19.63 -13.43 2.48
N LYS A 128 -18.60 -14.26 2.69
CA LYS A 128 -18.76 -15.64 3.12
C LYS A 128 -18.84 -15.73 4.64
#